data_AF-A0A538S513-F1
#
_entry.id   AF-A0A538S513-F1
#
_cell.length_a   1.000
_cell.length_b   1.000
_cell.length_c   1.000
_cell.angle_alpha   90.00
_cell.angle_beta   90.00
_cell.angle_gamma   90.00
#
_symmetry.space_group_name_H-M   'P 1'
#
loop_
_entity.id
_entity.type
_entity.pdbx_description
1 polymer ?
#
loop_
_entity_poly.entity_id
_entity_poly.type
_entity_poly.pdbx_seq_one_letter_code
_entity_poly.pdbx_strand_id
1 'polypeptide(L)' 'MICPLCLPCEQWVLGSGKRGQDFYGKPDGALIHLSNWVECVRSRKRPTAPVEAGVSAASAAYLGNQALRSGQVVAWKG' A
#
# COMPACT_ATOMS: atom_id res chain seq x y z
N MET A 1 13.74 2.56 -29.98
CA MET A 1 13.46 3.96 -29.64
C MET A 1 13.12 4.00 -28.15
N ILE A 2 14.08 4.39 -27.31
CA ILE A 2 13.94 4.44 -25.85
C ILE A 2 13.60 5.90 -25.50
N CYS A 3 12.49 6.12 -24.79
CA CYS A 3 12.10 7.45 -24.31
C CYS A 3 13.14 7.92 -23.28
N PRO A 4 13.80 9.08 -23.44
CA PRO A 4 14.82 9.57 -22.51
C PRO A 4 14.27 10.01 -21.14
N LEU A 5 12.94 9.99 -20.95
CA LEU A 5 12.27 10.16 -19.64
C LEU A 5 11.87 8.83 -19.00
N CYS A 6 12.10 7.68 -19.66
CA CYS A 6 11.96 6.39 -18.99
C CYS A 6 13.20 6.16 -18.12
N LEU A 7 13.14 6.63 -16.86
CA LEU A 7 13.97 6.04 -15.82
C LEU A 7 13.85 4.52 -15.92
N PRO A 8 14.95 3.74 -15.90
CA PRO A 8 14.83 2.31 -15.77
C PRO A 8 13.98 2.04 -14.52
N CYS A 9 12.95 1.22 -14.67
CA CYS A 9 12.10 0.82 -13.56
C CYS A 9 12.97 0.05 -12.55
N GLU A 10 13.58 0.76 -11.62
CA GLU A 10 14.33 0.16 -10.52
C GLU A 10 13.31 -0.48 -9.58
N GLN A 11 13.13 -1.78 -9.75
CA GLN A 11 12.21 -2.56 -8.94
C GLN A 11 12.93 -3.02 -7.69
N TRP A 12 12.48 -2.51 -6.55
CA TRP A 12 12.91 -3.03 -5.25
C TRP A 12 12.13 -4.31 -4.96
N VAL A 13 12.77 -5.45 -5.19
CA VAL A 13 12.27 -6.74 -4.74
C VAL A 13 12.58 -6.84 -3.25
N LEU A 14 11.59 -6.53 -2.42
CA LEU A 14 11.75 -6.46 -0.97
C LEU A 14 11.67 -7.86 -0.32
N GLY A 15 11.10 -8.85 -0.99
CA GLY A 15 10.93 -10.22 -0.49
C GLY A 15 11.03 -11.30 -1.57
N SER A 16 10.16 -12.31 -1.51
CA SER A 16 10.16 -13.45 -2.45
C SER A 16 8.82 -13.53 -3.18
N GLY A 17 8.83 -13.80 -4.49
CA GLY A 17 7.60 -13.98 -5.26
C GLY A 17 7.70 -13.38 -6.66
N LYS A 18 6.55 -13.33 -7.34
CA LYS A 18 6.44 -12.61 -8.62
C LYS A 18 6.33 -11.10 -8.36
N ARG A 19 6.67 -10.30 -9.36
CA ARG A 19 6.52 -8.84 -9.34
C ARG A 19 5.13 -8.43 -8.80
N GLY A 20 5.12 -7.60 -7.75
CA GLY A 20 3.89 -7.11 -7.12
C GLY A 20 3.29 -8.05 -6.07
N GLN A 21 3.93 -9.20 -5.82
CA GLN A 21 3.62 -10.14 -4.75
C GLN A 21 4.85 -10.44 -3.89
N ASP A 22 5.96 -9.74 -4.15
CA ASP A 22 7.28 -9.91 -3.55
C ASP A 22 7.46 -9.10 -2.25
N PHE A 23 6.44 -9.12 -1.40
CA PHE A 23 6.49 -8.47 -0.08
C PHE A 23 7.40 -9.23 0.90
N TYR A 24 7.88 -8.54 1.94
CA TYR A 24 8.63 -9.17 3.03
C TYR A 24 7.82 -10.29 3.69
N GLY A 25 8.39 -11.50 3.75
CA GLY A 25 7.74 -12.63 4.43
C GLY A 25 7.99 -12.71 5.93
N LYS A 26 8.92 -11.89 6.48
CA LYS A 26 9.28 -11.90 7.90
C LYS A 26 9.39 -10.47 8.46
N PRO A 27 8.70 -10.19 9.59
CA PRO A 27 7.70 -11.05 10.23
C PRO A 27 6.45 -11.21 9.34
N ASP A 28 5.62 -12.23 9.60
CA ASP A 28 4.36 -12.42 8.86
C ASP A 28 3.40 -11.27 9.19
N GLY A 29 3.32 -10.31 8.28
CA GLY A 29 2.51 -9.11 8.46
C GLY A 29 1.01 -9.42 8.53
N ALA A 30 0.52 -10.45 7.82
CA ALA A 30 -0.89 -10.82 7.84
C ALA A 30 -1.26 -11.40 9.20
N LEU A 31 -0.43 -12.30 9.74
CA LEU A 31 -0.62 -12.87 11.06
C LEU A 31 -0.60 -11.79 12.15
N ILE A 32 0.38 -10.87 12.11
CA ILE A 32 0.47 -9.76 13.07
C ILE A 32 -0.78 -8.89 13.03
N HIS A 33 -1.21 -8.49 11.83
CA HIS A 33 -2.37 -7.62 11.66
C HIS A 33 -3.67 -8.27 12.14
N LEU A 34 -3.93 -9.51 11.74
CA LEU A 34 -5.14 -10.23 12.13
C LEU A 34 -5.17 -10.55 13.63
N SER A 35 -4.02 -10.87 14.22
CA SER A 35 -3.91 -11.09 15.67
C SER A 35 -4.31 -9.84 16.44
N ASN A 36 -3.76 -8.67 16.07
CA ASN A 36 -4.14 -7.39 16.66
C ASN A 36 -5.63 -7.10 16.51
N TRP A 37 -6.21 -7.34 15.33
CA TRP A 37 -7.63 -7.10 15.08
C TRP A 37 -8.52 -7.95 15.99
N VAL A 38 -8.27 -9.26 16.08
CA VAL A 38 -9.04 -10.16 16.95
C VAL A 38 -8.90 -9.77 18.43
N GLU A 39 -7.69 -9.39 18.88
CA GLU A 39 -7.47 -8.89 20.23
C GLU A 39 -8.25 -7.59 20.52
N CYS A 40 -8.29 -6.67 19.57
CA CYS A 40 -9.06 -5.43 19.69
C CYS A 40 -10.57 -5.69 19.74
N VAL A 41 -11.08 -6.64 18.94
CA VAL A 41 -12.49 -7.07 19.01
C VAL A 41 -12.84 -7.57 20.40
N ARG A 42 -12.00 -8.43 20.98
CA ARG A 42 -12.20 -9.00 22.33
C ARG A 42 -12.10 -7.95 23.44
N SER A 43 -11.04 -7.14 23.40
CA SER A 43 -10.74 -6.16 24.45
C SER A 43 -11.48 -4.83 24.31
N ARG A 44 -12.15 -4.60 23.18
CA ARG A 44 -12.78 -3.33 22.79
C ARG A 44 -11.78 -2.16 22.71
N LYS A 45 -10.49 -2.44 22.62
CA LYS A 45 -9.46 -1.43 22.34
C LYS A 45 -9.53 -0.98 20.88
N ARG A 46 -9.00 0.21 20.61
CA ARG A 46 -8.85 0.71 19.24
C ARG A 46 -7.78 -0.11 18.50
N PRO A 47 -8.04 -0.53 17.25
CA PRO A 47 -7.05 -1.23 16.44
C PRO A 47 -5.88 -0.32 16.07
N THR A 48 -4.69 -0.90 15.93
CA THR A 48 -3.49 -0.17 15.48
C THR A 48 -3.68 0.39 14.07
N ALA A 49 -4.46 -0.30 13.24
CA ALA A 49 -4.86 0.14 11.91
C ALA A 49 -6.38 0.37 11.87
N PRO A 50 -6.85 1.60 12.15
CA PRO A 50 -8.27 1.93 12.08
C PRO A 50 -8.77 2.02 10.62
N VAL A 51 -10.08 2.03 10.43
CA VAL A 51 -10.71 2.01 9.10
C VAL A 51 -10.30 3.20 8.25
N GLU A 52 -10.17 4.38 8.86
CA GLU A 52 -9.77 5.63 8.22
C GLU A 52 -8.37 5.52 7.60
N ALA A 53 -7.46 4.76 8.23
CA ALA A 53 -6.15 4.49 7.66
C ALA A 53 -6.26 3.64 6.37
N GLY A 54 -7.20 2.69 6.33
CA GLY A 54 -7.50 1.90 5.13
C GLY A 54 -8.07 2.75 3.99
N VAL A 55 -8.97 3.70 4.28
CA VAL A 55 -9.51 4.64 3.30
C VAL A 55 -8.39 5.50 2.71
N SER A 56 -7.52 6.04 3.56
CA SER A 56 -6.34 6.81 3.17
C SER A 56 -5.40 6.01 2.26
N ALA A 57 -5.12 4.75 2.62
CA ALA A 57 -4.26 3.87 1.83
C ALA A 57 -4.84 3.55 0.45
N ALA A 58 -6.12 3.16 0.36
CA ALA A 58 -6.77 2.80 -0.90
C ALA A 58 -6.83 3.99 -1.87
N SER A 59 -7.12 5.17 -1.33
CA SER A 59 -7.26 6.39 -2.11
C SER A 59 -5.93 6.89 -2.67
N ALA A 60 -4.78 6.58 -2.04
CA ALA A 60 -3.47 6.87 -2.63
C ALA A 60 -3.29 6.17 -4.01
N ALA A 61 -3.67 4.90 -4.11
CA ALA A 61 -3.63 4.17 -5.38
C ALA A 61 -4.60 4.75 -6.42
N TYR A 62 -5.79 5.17 -5.98
CA TYR A 62 -6.75 5.86 -6.84
C TYR A 62 -6.19 7.18 -7.39
N LEU A 63 -5.63 8.04 -6.53
CA LEU A 63 -5.02 9.31 -6.94
C LEU A 63 -3.82 9.10 -7.88
N GLY A 64 -3.02 8.05 -7.64
CA GLY A 64 -1.94 7.66 -8.56
C GLY A 64 -2.45 7.31 -9.96
N ASN A 65 -3.55 6.55 -10.05
CA ASN A 65 -4.20 6.24 -11.31
C ASN A 65 -4.75 7.50 -12.00
N GLN A 66 -5.35 8.42 -11.24
CA GLN A 66 -5.85 9.68 -11.76
C GLN A 66 -4.72 10.57 -12.30
N ALA A 67 -3.62 10.69 -11.56
CA ALA A 67 -2.44 11.45 -11.99
C ALA A 67 -1.85 10.88 -13.29
N LEU A 68 -1.69 9.55 -13.36
CA LEU A 68 -1.17 8.87 -14.54
C LEU A 68 -2.04 9.12 -15.78
N ARG A 69 -3.37 9.05 -15.64
CA ARG A 69 -4.31 9.19 -16.76
C ARG A 69 -4.46 10.64 -17.23
N SER A 70 -4.41 11.59 -16.30
CA SER A 70 -4.58 13.02 -16.60
C SER A 70 -3.28 13.71 -17.01
N GLY A 71 -2.12 13.14 -16.67
CA GLY A 71 -0.83 13.82 -16.81
C GLY A 71 -0.68 15.03 -15.87
N GLN A 72 -1.50 15.12 -14.82
CA GLN A 72 -1.50 16.23 -13.85
C GLN A 72 -1.18 15.75 -12.43
N VAL A 73 -0.71 16.67 -11.60
CA VAL A 73 -0.59 16.46 -10.16
C VAL A 73 -1.99 16.45 -9.55
N VAL A 74 -2.34 15.36 -8.85
CA VAL A 74 -3.63 15.24 -8.15
C VAL A 74 -3.38 15.34 -6.65
N ALA A 75 -4.05 16.30 -6.00
CA ALA A 75 -3.96 16.51 -4.57
C ALA A 75 -5.06 15.75 -3.81
N TRP A 76 -4.67 15.16 -2.68
CA TRP A 76 -5.62 14.64 -1.70
C TRP A 76 -6.42 15.79 -1.06
N LYS A 77 -7.75 15.67 -0.96
CA LYS A 77 -8.63 16.74 -0.44
C LYS A 77 -9.26 16.51 0.94
N GLY A 78 -9.02 15.36 1.56
CA GLY A 78 -9.70 14.97 2.80
C GLY A 78 -11.05 14.35 2.50
#